data_AF-G1NAS6-F1
#
_entry.id   AF-G1NAS6-F1
#
_cell.length_a   1.000
_cell.length_b   1.000
_cell.length_c   1.000
_cell.angle_alpha   90.00
_cell.angle_beta   90.00
_cell.angle_gamma   90.00
#
_symmetry.space_group_name_H-M   'P 1'
#
loop_
_entity.id
_entity.type
_entity.pdbx_description
1 polymer ?
#
loop_
_entity_poly.entity_id
_entity_poly.type
_entity_poly.pdbx_seq_one_letter_code
_entity_poly.pdbx_strand_id
1 'polypeptide(L)'
;MELGRLEYLQALVTEFQVTDSPEAKQQVLANLANFAYDPRNYEYLRQLQVPDLFLDMLTEDNETLVEFAMGKDSILSASICLFL
;
A
#
# COMPACT_ATOMS: atom_id res chain seq x y z
N MET A 1 -0.39 20.89 -9.91
CA MET A 1 -1.78 20.67 -9.47
C MET A 1 -1.75 19.46 -8.56
N GLU A 2 -2.16 19.63 -7.30
CA GLU A 2 -2.15 18.56 -6.29
C GLU A 2 -3.21 17.48 -6.54
N LEU A 3 -4.30 17.84 -7.24
CA LEU A 3 -5.37 16.92 -7.65
C LEU A 3 -4.84 15.65 -8.34
N GLY A 4 -3.97 15.80 -9.35
CA GLY A 4 -3.47 14.67 -10.14
C GLY A 4 -2.74 13.59 -9.34
N ARG A 5 -2.16 13.94 -8.18
CA ARG A 5 -1.51 12.98 -7.29
C ARG A 5 -2.56 12.18 -6.51
N LEU A 6 -3.57 12.86 -5.96
CA LEU A 6 -4.65 12.22 -5.22
C LEU A 6 -5.43 11.26 -6.12
N GLU A 7 -5.81 11.69 -7.32
CA GLU A 7 -6.53 10.83 -8.28
C GLU A 7 -5.72 9.59 -8.67
N TYR A 8 -4.41 9.74 -8.87
CA TYR A 8 -3.54 8.61 -9.19
C TYR A 8 -3.44 7.61 -8.03
N LEU A 9 -3.25 8.09 -6.80
CA LEU A 9 -3.22 7.22 -5.62
C LEU A 9 -4.58 6.54 -5.39
N GLN A 10 -5.69 7.24 -5.65
CA GLN A 10 -7.03 6.68 -5.57
C GLN A 10 -7.24 5.56 -6.60
N ALA A 11 -6.70 5.72 -7.82
CA ALA A 11 -6.78 4.69 -8.85
C ALA A 11 -6.06 3.41 -8.40
N LEU A 12 -4.89 3.53 -7.75
CA LEU A 12 -4.18 2.38 -7.17
C LEU A 12 -5.00 1.70 -6.07
N VAL A 13 -5.56 2.46 -5.12
CA VAL A 13 -6.43 1.88 -4.06
C VAL A 13 -7.63 1.16 -4.66
N THR A 14 -8.24 1.75 -5.69
CA THR A 14 -9.37 1.13 -6.39
C THR A 14 -8.95 -0.16 -7.08
N GLU A 15 -7.82 -0.16 -7.81
CA GLU A 15 -7.28 -1.34 -8.48
C GLU A 15 -7.02 -2.48 -7.49
N PHE A 16 -6.45 -2.18 -6.33
CA PHE A 16 -6.22 -3.15 -5.26
C PHE A 16 -7.53 -3.82 -4.79
N GLN A 17 -8.58 -3.02 -4.61
CA GLN A 17 -9.87 -3.47 -4.07
C GLN A 17 -10.69 -4.28 -5.08
N VAL A 18 -10.56 -3.99 -6.38
CA VAL A 18 -11.39 -4.62 -7.42
C VAL A 18 -10.73 -5.82 -8.10
N THR A 19 -9.40 -5.94 -8.03
CA THR A 19 -8.69 -7.03 -8.69
C THR A 19 -8.76 -8.32 -7.87
N ASP A 20 -8.98 -9.44 -8.56
CA ASP A 20 -8.91 -10.79 -7.98
C ASP A 20 -7.52 -11.44 -8.19
N SER A 21 -6.63 -10.82 -8.97
CA SER A 21 -5.28 -11.35 -9.22
C SER A 21 -4.36 -11.07 -8.02
N PRO A 22 -3.79 -12.11 -7.37
CA PRO A 22 -2.83 -11.93 -6.29
C PRO A 22 -1.59 -11.15 -6.72
N GLU A 23 -1.10 -11.37 -7.94
CA GLU A 23 0.07 -10.69 -8.49
C GLU A 23 -0.19 -9.19 -8.69
N ALA A 24 -1.39 -8.85 -9.19
CA ALA A 24 -1.81 -7.46 -9.34
C ALA A 24 -1.92 -6.76 -7.97
N LYS A 25 -2.51 -7.43 -6.96
CA LYS A 25 -2.57 -6.90 -5.58
C LYS A 25 -1.18 -6.61 -5.03
N GLN A 26 -0.25 -7.55 -5.17
CA GLN A 26 1.14 -7.37 -4.73
C GLN A 26 1.81 -6.18 -5.42
N GLN A 27 1.64 -6.04 -6.73
CA GLN A 27 2.24 -4.94 -7.48
C GLN A 27 1.67 -3.58 -7.06
N VAL A 28 0.36 -3.49 -6.87
CA VAL A 28 -0.31 -2.27 -6.40
C VAL A 28 0.13 -1.91 -4.98
N LEU A 29 0.21 -2.90 -4.08
CA LEU A 29 0.66 -2.70 -2.71
C LEU A 29 2.12 -2.20 -2.66
N ALA A 30 3.00 -2.76 -3.50
CA ALA A 30 4.39 -2.30 -3.63
C ALA A 30 4.48 -0.86 -4.16
N ASN A 31 3.61 -0.48 -5.11
CA ASN A 31 3.53 0.90 -5.58
C ASN A 31 3.09 1.84 -4.45
N LEU A 32 2.01 1.51 -3.73
CA LEU A 32 1.54 2.29 -2.58
C LEU A 32 2.61 2.45 -1.49
N ALA A 33 3.39 1.39 -1.23
CA ALA A 33 4.51 1.42 -0.30
C ALA A 33 5.61 2.39 -0.77
N ASN A 34 6.02 2.31 -2.03
CA ASN A 34 6.98 3.26 -2.61
C ASN A 34 6.50 4.72 -2.51
N PHE A 35 5.20 4.98 -2.67
CA PHE A 35 4.63 6.32 -2.49
C PHE A 35 4.63 6.77 -1.03
N ALA A 36 4.40 5.86 -0.09
CA ALA A 36 4.44 6.14 1.34
C ALA A 36 5.81 6.61 1.83
N TYR A 37 6.89 6.19 1.18
CA TYR A 37 8.26 6.62 1.53
C TYR A 37 8.48 8.15 1.42
N ASP A 38 7.64 8.87 0.67
CA ASP A 38 7.73 10.33 0.53
C ASP A 38 6.75 11.07 1.44
N PRO A 39 7.27 11.84 2.41
CA PRO A 39 6.68 12.99 3.10
C PRO A 39 5.34 13.48 2.61
N ARG A 40 5.41 13.93 1.36
CA ARG A 40 4.42 14.73 0.66
C ARG A 40 3.17 13.94 0.31
N ASN A 41 3.26 12.61 0.28
CA ASN A 41 2.13 11.76 -0.04
C ASN A 41 1.32 11.38 1.19
N TYR A 42 1.84 11.59 2.39
CA TYR A 42 1.25 11.10 3.63
C TYR A 42 -0.20 11.60 3.85
N GLU A 43 -0.48 12.87 3.56
CA GLU A 43 -1.84 13.41 3.65
C GLU A 43 -2.81 12.73 2.67
N TYR A 44 -2.38 12.48 1.43
CA TYR A 44 -3.22 11.79 0.44
C TYR A 44 -3.46 10.33 0.83
N LEU A 45 -2.41 9.64 1.29
CA LEU A 45 -2.50 8.23 1.71
C LEU A 45 -3.42 8.07 2.92
N ARG A 46 -3.42 9.01 3.86
CA ARG A 46 -4.38 9.04 4.98
C ARG A 46 -5.80 9.32 4.52
N GLN A 47 -6.00 10.29 3.62
CA GLN A 47 -7.33 10.57 3.06
C GLN A 47 -7.92 9.35 2.34
N LEU A 48 -7.07 8.52 1.73
CA LEU A 48 -7.46 7.30 1.04
C LEU A 48 -7.45 6.03 1.92
N GLN A 49 -7.20 6.15 3.23
CA GLN A 49 -7.17 5.04 4.18
C GLN A 49 -6.17 3.93 3.81
N VAL A 50 -5.07 4.28 3.14
CA VAL A 50 -4.00 3.34 2.81
C VAL A 50 -3.34 2.71 4.04
N PRO A 51 -3.16 3.41 5.19
CA PRO A 51 -2.65 2.77 6.40
C PRO A 51 -3.53 1.61 6.88
N ASP A 52 -4.85 1.78 6.87
CA ASP A 52 -5.79 0.71 7.26
C ASP A 52 -5.68 -0.48 6.31
N LEU A 53 -5.58 -0.21 4.99
CA LEU A 53 -5.34 -1.23 3.97
C LEU A 53 -4.05 -2.02 4.23
N PHE A 54 -2.95 -1.36 4.62
CA PHE A 54 -1.72 -2.06 4.97
C PHE A 54 -1.89 -2.94 6.22
N LEU A 55 -2.62 -2.47 7.24
CA LEU A 55 -2.87 -3.24 8.46
C LEU A 55 -3.74 -4.48 8.18
N ASP A 56 -4.76 -4.36 7.33
CA ASP A 56 -5.59 -5.49 6.93
C ASP A 56 -4.75 -6.60 6.28
N MET A 57 -3.74 -6.23 5.47
CA MET A 57 -2.82 -7.18 4.84
C MET A 57 -1.88 -7.89 5.82
N LEU A 58 -1.59 -7.30 6.99
CA LEU A 58 -0.83 -7.98 8.06
C LEU A 58 -1.61 -9.16 8.65
N THR A 59 -2.94 -9.17 8.50
CA THR A 59 -3.85 -10.15 9.12
C THR A 59 -4.40 -11.20 8.17
N GLU A 60 -4.01 -11.14 6.89
CA GLU A 60 -4.51 -12.05 5.86
C GLU A 60 -3.84 -13.44 5.96
N ASP A 61 -4.60 -14.54 5.82
CA ASP A 61 -4.14 -15.94 6.00
C ASP A 61 -3.09 -16.41 4.97
N ASN A 62 -2.75 -15.57 3.99
CA ASN A 62 -1.78 -15.90 2.96
C ASN A 62 -0.37 -15.69 3.50
N GLU A 63 0.33 -16.78 3.83
CA GLU A 63 1.70 -16.74 4.36
C GLU A 63 2.66 -15.90 3.51
N THR A 64 2.43 -15.79 2.19
CA THR A 64 3.23 -14.92 1.31
C THR A 64 2.99 -13.44 1.60
N LEU A 65 1.73 -13.03 1.83
CA LEU A 65 1.38 -11.65 2.19
C LEU A 65 1.83 -11.30 3.60
N VAL A 66 1.78 -12.25 4.54
CA VAL A 66 2.36 -12.12 5.89
C VAL A 66 3.88 -11.94 5.83
N GLU A 67 4.61 -12.68 4.99
CA GLU A 67 6.05 -12.48 4.83
C GLU A 67 6.41 -11.12 4.18
N PHE A 68 5.57 -10.60 3.28
CA PHE A 68 5.68 -9.25 2.73
C PHE A 68 5.43 -8.17 3.80
N ALA A 69 4.39 -8.37 4.61
CA ALA A 69 4.02 -7.57 5.77
C ALA A 69 5.12 -7.52 6.85
N MET A 70 5.78 -8.65 7.11
CA MET A 70 6.91 -8.76 8.03
C MET A 70 8.23 -8.25 7.44
N GLY A 71 8.25 -7.88 6.16
CA GLY A 71 9.33 -7.11 5.60
C GLY A 71 10.61 -7.87 5.33
N LYS A 72 10.51 -9.16 4.99
CA LYS A 72 11.68 -9.98 4.61
C LYS A 72 12.21 -9.60 3.23
N ASP A 73 11.33 -9.08 2.35
CA ASP A 73 11.69 -8.43 1.09
C ASP A 73 11.68 -6.91 1.27
N SER A 74 12.81 -6.27 0.98
CA SER A 74 13.24 -5.00 1.57
C SER A 74 12.43 -3.75 1.17
N ILE A 75 11.41 -3.88 0.31
CA ILE A 75 10.66 -2.74 -0.24
C ILE A 75 9.36 -2.46 0.54
N LEU A 76 8.65 -3.48 1.03
CA LEU A 76 7.41 -3.30 1.80
C LEU A 76 7.64 -3.08 3.31
N SER A 77 8.69 -3.72 3.86
CA SER A 77 9.15 -3.57 5.26
C SER A 77 9.26 -2.11 5.72
N ALA A 78 9.90 -1.29 4.88
CA ALA A 78 10.24 0.08 5.22
C ALA A 78 9.03 1.01 5.28
N SER A 79 7.94 0.66 4.58
CA SER A 79 6.75 1.50 4.48
C SER A 79 5.77 1.27 5.62
N ILE A 80 5.64 0.01 6.10
CA ILE A 80 4.79 -0.32 7.26
C ILE A 80 5.36 0.33 8.54
N CYS A 81 6.69 0.35 8.70
CA CYS A 81 7.36 1.05 9.80
C CYS A 81 7.22 2.59 9.75
N LEU A 82 6.70 3.17 8.68
CA LEU A 82 6.43 4.62 8.60
C LEU A 82 5.03 4.98 9.12
N PHE A 83 4.15 3.99 9.27
CA PHE A 83 2.76 4.16 9.73
C PHE A 83 2.50 3.64 11.15
N LEU A 84 3.49 2.99 11.79
CA LEU A 84 3.51 2.59 13.20
C LEU A 84 4.53 3.42 13.98
#